data_AF-A0A1F4XC32-F1
#
_entry.id   AF-A0A1F4XC32-F1
#
_cell.length_a   1.000
_cell.length_b   1.000
_cell.length_c   1.000
_cell.angle_alpha   90.00
_cell.angle_beta   90.00
_cell.angle_gamma   90.00
#
_symmetry.space_group_name_H-M   'P 1'
#
loop_
_entity.id
_entity.type
_entity.pdbx_description
1 polymer ?
#
loop_
_entity_poly.entity_id
_entity_poly.type
_entity_poly.pdbx_seq_one_letter_code
_entity_poly.pdbx_strand_id
1 'polypeptide(L)'
;MKFYIGVIIALTAFLTVQTPTNASIGVGVGTGKIVVDSLIKPGSIYLLPSIVVTNTGDESSDYTTAPAYHEGQKELMPPKEWFIFEPKVFHLEPGQAQQVTVKLDVPIKAEPGDYFAYLDASPVKTSSSGGATIGVAAASKLYFKVAPANIFEGIYHRVVSIWKELQPWSGRALYLAGIVIALLIFRKFFKVQLNVKPKKPLPKDKSGKDKWDSAEKLY
;
A
#
# COMPACT_ATOMS: atom_id res chain seq x y z
N MET A 1 71.90 -13.74 11.73
CA MET A 1 71.09 -13.26 10.59
C MET A 1 69.95 -14.21 10.21
N LYS A 2 70.21 -15.50 9.95
CA LYS A 2 69.18 -16.49 9.58
C LYS A 2 68.03 -16.65 10.60
N PHE A 3 68.32 -16.56 11.90
CA PHE A 3 67.32 -16.62 12.97
C PHE A 3 66.32 -15.45 12.91
N TYR A 4 66.81 -14.22 12.78
CA TYR A 4 65.97 -13.03 12.66
C TYR A 4 65.13 -13.04 11.37
N ILE A 5 65.68 -13.53 10.26
CA ILE A 5 64.94 -13.70 9.01
C ILE A 5 63.80 -14.72 9.18
N GLY A 6 64.05 -15.84 9.87
CA GLY A 6 63.01 -16.84 10.19
C GLY A 6 61.90 -16.27 11.08
N VAL A 7 62.26 -15.48 12.10
CA VAL A 7 61.29 -14.81 12.97
C VAL A 7 60.45 -13.80 12.20
N ILE A 8 61.07 -13.00 11.32
CA ILE A 8 60.34 -12.04 10.48
C ILE A 8 59.35 -12.77 9.59
N ILE A 9 59.76 -13.83 8.88
CA ILE A 9 58.88 -14.62 8.01
C ILE A 9 57.70 -15.24 8.78
N ALA A 10 57.95 -15.78 9.97
CA ALA A 10 56.89 -16.35 10.80
C ALA A 10 55.90 -15.27 11.28
N LEU A 11 56.38 -14.08 11.63
CA LEU A 11 55.55 -12.96 12.03
C LEU A 11 54.69 -12.44 10.86
N THR A 12 55.26 -12.33 9.65
CA THR A 12 54.49 -11.96 8.46
C THR A 12 53.44 -13.02 8.11
N ALA A 13 53.78 -14.31 8.21
CA ALA A 13 52.84 -15.39 7.95
C ALA A 13 51.66 -15.35 8.94
N PHE A 14 51.92 -15.12 10.22
CA PHE A 14 50.88 -15.00 11.24
C PHE A 14 49.95 -13.80 11.03
N LEU A 15 50.49 -12.67 10.55
CA LEU A 15 49.71 -11.47 10.23
C LEU A 15 48.83 -11.63 8.97
N THR A 16 49.08 -12.64 8.14
CA THR A 16 48.27 -12.93 6.93
C THR A 16 47.19 -13.99 7.14
N VAL A 17 47.10 -14.60 8.32
CA VAL A 17 46.02 -15.54 8.64
C VAL A 17 44.71 -14.77 8.76
N GLN A 18 43.97 -14.68 7.66
CA GLN A 18 42.61 -14.17 7.67
C GLN A 18 41.70 -15.24 8.28
N THR A 19 41.10 -14.94 9.43
CA THR A 19 40.05 -15.79 10.00
C THR A 19 38.83 -15.75 9.08
N PRO A 20 38.25 -16.90 8.69
CA PRO A 20 36.99 -16.88 7.95
C PRO A 20 35.90 -16.24 8.82
N THR A 21 35.45 -15.06 8.41
CA THR A 21 34.26 -14.42 8.97
C THR A 21 33.05 -15.06 8.31
N ASN A 22 32.35 -15.93 9.02
CA ASN A 22 31.10 -16.50 8.54
C ASN A 22 30.01 -15.43 8.62
N ALA A 23 29.50 -15.00 7.47
CA ALA A 23 28.33 -14.14 7.42
C ALA A 23 27.09 -14.95 7.88
N SER A 24 26.21 -14.31 8.63
CA SER A 24 24.99 -14.93 9.13
C SER A 24 23.76 -14.14 8.68
N ILE A 25 22.71 -14.84 8.26
CA ILE A 25 21.42 -14.23 7.95
C ILE A 25 20.57 -14.25 9.24
N GLY A 26 20.06 -13.09 9.64
CA GLY A 26 19.27 -12.94 10.85
C GLY A 26 18.03 -12.09 10.61
N VAL A 27 16.92 -12.44 11.23
CA VAL A 27 15.67 -11.67 11.14
C VAL A 27 15.08 -11.42 12.52
N GLY A 28 14.62 -10.20 12.73
CA GLY A 28 13.87 -9.78 13.91
C GLY A 28 12.55 -9.15 13.50
N VAL A 29 11.55 -9.27 14.37
CA VAL A 29 10.28 -8.54 14.22
C VAL A 29 10.03 -7.71 15.48
N GLY A 30 9.72 -6.42 15.30
CA GLY A 30 9.60 -5.47 16.40
C GLY A 30 8.39 -5.69 17.32
N THR A 31 7.35 -6.37 16.84
CA THR A 31 6.08 -6.53 17.58
C THR A 31 5.84 -7.99 17.93
N GLY A 32 5.97 -8.38 19.20
CA GLY A 32 5.78 -9.79 19.59
C GLY A 32 4.32 -10.28 19.56
N LYS A 33 3.35 -9.38 19.76
CA LYS A 33 1.92 -9.71 19.82
C LYS A 33 1.04 -8.55 19.32
N ILE A 34 0.07 -8.88 18.49
CA ILE A 34 -0.98 -8.02 17.97
C ILE A 34 -2.32 -8.62 18.41
N VAL A 35 -3.10 -7.85 19.18
CA VAL A 35 -4.46 -8.21 19.57
C VAL A 35 -5.39 -7.18 18.97
N VAL A 36 -6.34 -7.64 18.15
CA VAL A 36 -7.38 -6.78 17.61
C VAL A 36 -8.55 -6.80 18.59
N ASP A 37 -8.69 -5.73 19.36
CA ASP A 37 -9.74 -5.63 20.39
C ASP A 37 -11.14 -5.43 19.78
N SER A 38 -11.22 -4.98 18.54
CA SER A 38 -12.48 -4.77 17.82
C SER A 38 -12.96 -6.05 17.13
N LEU A 39 -14.27 -6.29 17.17
CA LEU A 39 -14.89 -7.36 16.38
C LEU A 39 -14.76 -7.06 14.90
N ILE A 40 -14.11 -7.96 14.16
CA ILE A 40 -13.96 -7.85 12.72
C ILE A 40 -15.24 -8.37 12.06
N LYS A 41 -15.81 -7.54 11.18
CA LYS A 41 -17.01 -7.90 10.44
C LYS A 41 -16.65 -8.68 9.17
N PRO A 42 -17.35 -9.79 8.86
CA PRO A 42 -17.20 -10.48 7.58
C PRO A 42 -17.39 -9.53 6.39
N GLY A 43 -16.57 -9.70 5.35
CA GLY A 43 -16.58 -8.86 4.15
C GLY A 43 -15.71 -7.60 4.25
N SER A 44 -15.19 -7.25 5.43
CA SER A 44 -14.38 -6.04 5.60
C SER A 44 -12.90 -6.25 5.30
N ILE A 45 -12.26 -5.17 4.82
CA ILE A 45 -10.80 -5.04 4.75
C ILE A 45 -10.36 -4.23 5.96
N TYR A 46 -9.49 -4.78 6.79
CA TYR A 46 -9.02 -4.16 8.01
C TYR A 46 -7.52 -3.89 7.94
N LEU A 47 -7.10 -2.70 8.38
CA LEU A 47 -5.69 -2.35 8.48
C LEU A 47 -5.16 -2.79 9.85
N LEU A 48 -4.26 -3.77 9.86
CA LEU A 48 -3.61 -4.22 11.09
C LEU A 48 -2.44 -3.29 11.43
N PRO A 49 -1.99 -3.27 12.70
CA PRO A 49 -0.74 -2.61 13.06
C PRO A 49 0.41 -3.08 12.18
N SER A 50 1.19 -2.14 11.64
CA SER A 50 2.38 -2.49 10.87
C SER A 50 3.38 -3.27 11.71
N ILE A 51 4.06 -4.21 11.08
CA ILE A 51 5.17 -4.93 11.70
C ILE A 51 6.49 -4.35 11.19
N VAL A 52 7.48 -4.22 12.06
CA VAL A 52 8.83 -3.80 11.67
C VAL A 52 9.69 -5.05 11.55
N VAL A 53 10.21 -5.30 10.36
CA VAL A 53 11.15 -6.40 10.10
C VAL A 53 12.56 -5.83 10.06
N THR A 54 13.48 -6.43 10.81
CA THR A 54 14.86 -5.96 10.93
C THR A 54 15.81 -7.08 10.54
N ASN A 55 16.82 -6.77 9.74
CA ASN A 55 17.93 -7.68 9.49
C ASN A 55 18.88 -7.62 10.70
N THR A 56 18.86 -8.68 11.50
CA THR A 56 19.72 -8.80 12.68
C THR A 56 21.01 -9.58 12.40
N GLY A 57 21.20 -10.03 11.15
CA GLY A 57 22.40 -10.71 10.72
C GLY A 57 23.46 -9.74 10.17
N ASP A 58 24.53 -10.34 9.66
CA ASP A 58 25.70 -9.64 9.08
C ASP A 58 25.72 -9.70 7.55
N GLU A 59 24.74 -10.38 6.94
CA GLU A 59 24.59 -10.50 5.49
C GLU A 59 23.38 -9.72 4.99
N SER A 60 23.51 -9.00 3.87
CA SER A 60 22.38 -8.37 3.21
C SER A 60 21.52 -9.40 2.49
N SER A 61 20.20 -9.26 2.57
CA SER A 61 19.28 -10.26 2.03
C SER A 61 17.93 -9.67 1.69
N ASP A 62 17.18 -10.39 0.87
CA ASP A 62 15.78 -10.10 0.60
C ASP A 62 14.90 -10.81 1.62
N TYR A 63 13.89 -10.12 2.12
CA TYR A 63 12.97 -10.63 3.14
C TYR A 63 11.54 -10.62 2.61
N THR A 64 10.73 -11.52 3.16
CA THR A 64 9.30 -11.61 2.89
C THR A 64 8.54 -11.90 4.17
N THR A 65 7.24 -11.59 4.16
CA THR A 65 6.34 -11.81 5.28
C THR A 65 5.15 -12.66 4.84
N ALA A 66 4.77 -13.62 5.68
CA ALA A 66 3.68 -14.55 5.40
C ALA A 66 3.03 -15.04 6.69
N PRO A 67 1.74 -15.44 6.65
CA PRO A 67 1.12 -16.07 7.79
C PRO A 67 1.60 -17.52 7.92
N ALA A 68 1.95 -17.90 9.14
CA ALA A 68 2.34 -19.23 9.55
C ALA A 68 1.41 -19.75 10.66
N TYR A 69 1.34 -21.07 10.76
CA TYR A 69 0.44 -21.76 11.69
C TYR A 69 1.18 -22.93 12.32
N HIS A 70 0.70 -23.39 13.46
CA HIS A 70 1.22 -24.59 14.10
C HIS A 70 0.12 -25.64 14.27
N GLU A 71 0.53 -26.91 14.28
CA GLU A 71 -0.40 -28.01 14.48
C GLU A 71 -1.01 -27.96 15.89
N GLY A 72 -2.31 -28.30 15.98
CA GLY A 72 -3.03 -28.38 17.25
C GLY A 72 -3.44 -27.04 17.86
N GLN A 73 -3.40 -25.92 17.12
CA GLN A 73 -3.97 -24.66 17.60
C GLN A 73 -5.48 -24.78 17.86
N LYS A 74 -5.97 -24.14 18.92
CA LYS A 74 -7.39 -24.22 19.32
C LYS A 74 -8.27 -23.28 18.51
N GLU A 75 -7.70 -22.14 18.14
CA GLU A 75 -8.32 -21.06 17.39
C GLU A 75 -8.37 -21.38 15.89
N LEU A 76 -9.32 -20.76 15.19
CA LEU A 76 -9.49 -20.92 13.76
C LEU A 76 -8.27 -20.41 12.99
N MET A 77 -7.91 -21.12 11.93
CA MET A 77 -6.81 -20.78 11.04
C MET A 77 -7.35 -19.88 9.92
N PRO A 78 -6.95 -18.60 9.86
CA PRO A 78 -7.34 -17.77 8.73
C PRO A 78 -6.61 -18.26 7.47
N PRO A 79 -7.27 -18.35 6.31
CA PRO A 79 -6.62 -18.60 5.03
C PRO A 79 -5.52 -17.57 4.72
N LYS A 80 -4.44 -18.00 4.05
CA LYS A 80 -3.29 -17.13 3.75
C LYS A 80 -3.68 -15.95 2.86
N GLU A 81 -4.68 -16.15 2.02
CA GLU A 81 -5.21 -15.20 1.05
C GLU A 81 -5.89 -14.00 1.71
N TRP A 82 -6.23 -14.11 3.00
CA TRP A 82 -6.77 -12.98 3.76
C TRP A 82 -5.70 -11.93 4.06
N PHE A 83 -4.42 -12.30 4.01
CA PHE A 83 -3.34 -11.41 4.39
C PHE A 83 -2.69 -10.77 3.17
N ILE A 84 -2.63 -9.44 3.18
CA ILE A 84 -1.97 -8.65 2.16
C ILE A 84 -0.85 -7.87 2.84
N PHE A 85 0.39 -8.14 2.43
CA PHE A 85 1.59 -7.50 2.94
C PHE A 85 2.15 -6.51 1.93
N GLU A 86 2.47 -5.31 2.39
CA GLU A 86 3.01 -4.22 1.57
C GLU A 86 4.21 -3.59 2.30
N PRO A 87 5.45 -3.71 1.78
CA PRO A 87 5.86 -4.44 0.58
C PRO A 87 5.86 -5.97 0.76
N LYS A 88 5.70 -6.72 -0.35
CA LYS A 88 5.71 -8.20 -0.34
C LYS A 88 7.11 -8.80 -0.19
N VAL A 89 8.08 -8.19 -0.87
CA VAL A 89 9.49 -8.54 -0.83
C VAL A 89 10.27 -7.23 -0.74
N PHE A 90 11.30 -7.20 0.08
CA PHE A 90 12.12 -6.02 0.31
C PHE A 90 13.54 -6.42 0.71
N HIS A 91 14.51 -5.62 0.26
CA HIS A 91 15.92 -5.83 0.57
C HIS A 91 16.30 -5.12 1.88
N LEU A 92 17.10 -5.76 2.72
CA LEU A 92 17.64 -5.17 3.94
C LEU A 92 19.14 -5.44 4.09
N GLU A 93 19.90 -4.36 4.29
CA GLU A 93 21.29 -4.43 4.77
C GLU A 93 21.34 -4.81 6.27
N PRO A 94 22.47 -5.32 6.77
CA PRO A 94 22.68 -5.56 8.21
C PRO A 94 22.29 -4.37 9.08
N GLY A 95 21.44 -4.60 10.09
CA GLY A 95 20.94 -3.58 11.00
C GLY A 95 19.83 -2.68 10.44
N GLN A 96 19.46 -2.80 9.16
CA GLN A 96 18.34 -2.06 8.61
C GLN A 96 17.00 -2.67 9.00
N ALA A 97 15.98 -1.81 9.05
CA ALA A 97 14.61 -2.19 9.34
C ALA A 97 13.65 -1.64 8.28
N GLN A 98 12.66 -2.46 7.93
CA GLN A 98 11.56 -2.10 7.03
C GLN A 98 10.23 -2.24 7.77
N GLN A 99 9.40 -1.21 7.67
CA GLN A 99 8.01 -1.27 8.10
C GLN A 99 7.17 -1.97 7.02
N VAL A 100 6.48 -3.03 7.39
CA VAL A 100 5.57 -3.79 6.54
C VAL A 100 4.14 -3.53 7.00
N THR A 101 3.33 -3.02 6.07
CA THR A 101 1.90 -2.82 6.27
C THR A 101 1.18 -4.13 6.05
N VAL A 102 0.27 -4.45 6.98
CA VAL A 102 -0.51 -5.69 6.92
C VAL A 102 -2.00 -5.32 6.82
N LYS A 103 -2.65 -5.75 5.75
CA LYS A 103 -4.10 -5.67 5.59
C LYS A 103 -4.70 -7.05 5.70
N LEU A 104 -5.84 -7.13 6.37
CA LEU A 104 -6.64 -8.34 6.52
C LEU A 104 -7.92 -8.20 5.70
N ASP A 105 -7.99 -8.90 4.57
CA ASP A 105 -9.17 -9.04 3.74
C ASP A 105 -10.01 -10.23 4.22
N VAL A 106 -11.07 -9.96 4.99
CA VAL A 106 -11.98 -11.00 5.50
C VAL A 106 -13.13 -11.21 4.51
N PRO A 107 -13.36 -12.44 4.01
CA PRO A 107 -14.44 -12.73 3.09
C PRO A 107 -15.81 -12.67 3.76
N ILE A 108 -16.86 -12.53 2.95
CA ILE A 108 -18.26 -12.45 3.39
C ILE A 108 -18.70 -13.71 4.14
N LYS A 109 -18.16 -14.87 3.74
CA LYS A 109 -18.49 -16.19 4.30
C LYS A 109 -17.46 -16.66 5.33
N ALA A 110 -16.73 -15.74 5.97
CA ALA A 110 -15.82 -16.11 7.05
C ALA A 110 -16.60 -16.76 8.20
N GLU A 111 -16.04 -17.82 8.77
CA GLU A 111 -16.63 -18.48 9.93
C GLU A 111 -16.52 -17.53 11.15
N PRO A 112 -17.58 -17.38 11.95
CA PRO A 112 -17.50 -16.57 13.15
C PRO A 112 -16.73 -17.30 14.24
N GLY A 113 -15.83 -16.60 14.93
CA GLY A 113 -15.01 -17.21 15.97
C GLY A 113 -13.73 -16.45 16.25
N ASP A 114 -12.92 -17.05 17.12
CA ASP A 114 -11.59 -16.55 17.48
C ASP A 114 -10.56 -17.15 16.52
N TYR A 115 -9.76 -16.28 15.91
CA TYR A 115 -8.73 -16.62 14.94
C TYR A 115 -7.34 -16.33 15.49
N PHE A 116 -6.40 -17.18 15.07
CA PHE A 116 -4.99 -17.05 15.42
C PHE A 116 -4.09 -17.32 14.22
N ALA A 117 -3.07 -16.47 14.05
CA ALA A 117 -2.02 -16.65 13.06
C ALA A 117 -0.69 -16.10 13.59
N TYR A 118 0.43 -16.66 13.14
CA TYR A 118 1.72 -16.02 13.26
C TYR A 118 1.99 -15.21 12.00
N LEU A 119 2.34 -13.92 12.14
CA LEU A 119 2.86 -13.13 11.04
C LEU A 119 4.37 -13.32 11.02
N ASP A 120 4.83 -14.24 10.18
CA ASP A 120 6.23 -14.64 10.08
C ASP A 120 6.97 -13.74 9.09
N ALA A 121 8.21 -13.40 9.44
CA ALA A 121 9.17 -12.71 8.60
C ALA A 121 10.39 -13.59 8.42
N SER A 122 10.76 -13.84 7.16
CA SER A 122 11.85 -14.74 6.81
C SER A 122 12.62 -14.24 5.59
N PRO A 123 13.92 -14.54 5.48
CA PRO A 123 14.67 -14.27 4.27
C PRO A 123 14.13 -15.11 3.11
N VAL A 124 14.07 -14.51 1.92
CA VAL A 124 13.75 -15.18 0.67
C VAL A 124 14.92 -16.13 0.36
N LYS A 125 14.67 -17.44 0.39
CA LYS A 125 15.72 -18.45 0.24
C LYS A 125 16.53 -18.25 -1.04
N THR A 126 17.78 -17.81 -0.93
CA THR A 126 18.82 -17.95 -1.95
C THR A 126 19.56 -19.27 -1.71
N SER A 127 18.96 -20.38 -2.13
CA SER A 127 19.62 -21.70 -2.06
C SER A 127 20.78 -21.77 -3.07
N SER A 128 22.00 -21.43 -2.65
CA SER A 128 23.21 -21.55 -3.48
C SER A 128 24.14 -22.71 -3.08
N SER A 129 23.83 -23.50 -2.04
CA SER A 129 24.61 -24.70 -1.72
C SER A 129 23.72 -25.83 -1.20
N GLY A 130 23.93 -27.05 -1.70
CA GLY A 130 23.12 -28.25 -1.45
C GLY A 130 23.24 -28.86 -0.05
N GLY A 131 23.45 -28.03 0.98
CA GLY A 131 23.42 -28.43 2.38
C GLY A 131 22.04 -28.26 3.02
N ALA A 132 21.82 -28.92 4.16
CA ALA A 132 20.63 -28.68 4.99
C ALA A 132 20.73 -27.29 5.64
N THR A 133 19.92 -26.33 5.17
CA THR A 133 19.85 -24.97 5.74
C THR A 133 18.66 -24.87 6.69
N ILE A 134 18.93 -24.58 7.97
CA ILE A 134 17.88 -24.20 8.92
C ILE A 134 17.59 -22.71 8.66
N GLY A 135 16.38 -22.41 8.19
CA GLY A 135 15.96 -21.03 7.96
C GLY A 135 15.78 -20.29 9.28
N VAL A 136 16.25 -19.05 9.35
CA VAL A 136 15.99 -18.13 10.48
C VAL A 136 14.71 -17.37 10.18
N ALA A 137 13.75 -17.38 11.11
CA ALA A 137 12.46 -16.74 10.95
C ALA A 137 12.04 -16.11 12.29
N ALA A 138 11.33 -14.98 12.23
CA ALA A 138 10.82 -14.27 13.41
C ALA A 138 9.37 -13.90 13.18
N ALA A 139 8.52 -14.13 14.18
CA ALA A 139 7.08 -14.02 13.99
C ALA A 139 6.37 -13.24 15.10
N SER A 140 5.33 -12.50 14.69
CA SER A 140 4.39 -11.81 15.57
C SER A 140 3.13 -12.64 15.78
N LYS A 141 2.65 -12.77 17.02
CA LYS A 141 1.36 -13.42 17.29
C LYS A 141 0.20 -12.50 16.94
N LEU A 142 -0.73 -12.93 16.09
CA LEU A 142 -1.94 -12.18 15.76
C LEU A 142 -3.18 -12.89 16.31
N TYR A 143 -3.97 -12.16 17.10
CA TYR A 143 -5.28 -12.59 17.60
C TYR A 143 -6.37 -11.62 17.13
N PHE A 144 -7.45 -12.16 16.57
CA PHE A 144 -8.63 -11.38 16.21
C PHE A 144 -9.89 -12.23 16.28
N LYS A 145 -11.05 -11.57 16.38
CA LYS A 145 -12.35 -12.22 16.46
C LYS A 145 -13.25 -11.79 15.31
N VAL A 146 -13.82 -12.75 14.61
CA VAL A 146 -14.81 -12.51 13.55
C VAL A 146 -16.22 -12.60 14.13
N ALA A 147 -17.00 -11.54 13.92
CA ALA A 147 -18.39 -11.47 14.36
C ALA A 147 -19.30 -12.38 13.52
N PRO A 148 -20.37 -12.97 14.10
CA PRO A 148 -21.42 -13.58 13.31
C PRO A 148 -22.12 -12.50 12.48
N ALA A 149 -22.22 -12.70 11.17
CA ALA A 149 -22.93 -11.79 10.28
C ALA A 149 -23.89 -12.55 9.37
N ASN A 150 -25.02 -11.90 9.08
CA ASN A 150 -25.92 -12.35 8.03
C ASN A 150 -25.28 -12.09 6.65
N ILE A 151 -25.57 -12.94 5.66
CA ILE A 151 -24.99 -12.83 4.31
C ILE A 151 -25.21 -11.42 3.70
N PHE A 152 -26.36 -10.80 3.95
CA PHE A 152 -26.66 -9.43 3.51
C PHE A 152 -25.79 -8.38 4.18
N GLU A 153 -25.51 -8.53 5.48
CA GLU A 153 -24.63 -7.62 6.22
C GLU A 153 -23.18 -7.74 5.73
N GLY A 154 -22.72 -8.95 5.44
CA GLY A 154 -21.38 -9.17 4.88
C GLY A 154 -21.21 -8.59 3.46
N ILE A 155 -22.23 -8.70 2.60
CA ILE A 155 -22.23 -8.03 1.28
C ILE A 155 -22.14 -6.51 1.45
N TYR A 156 -22.94 -5.94 2.35
CA TYR A 156 -22.89 -4.50 2.65
C TYR A 156 -21.48 -4.06 3.08
N HIS A 157 -20.87 -4.79 4.02
CA HIS A 157 -19.52 -4.48 4.48
C HIS A 157 -18.45 -4.65 3.40
N ARG A 158 -18.59 -5.62 2.49
CA ARG A 158 -17.71 -5.76 1.33
C ARG A 158 -17.76 -4.56 0.41
N VAL A 159 -18.97 -4.14 0.04
CA VAL A 159 -19.17 -2.98 -0.84
C VAL A 159 -18.62 -1.71 -0.18
N VAL A 160 -18.93 -1.47 1.10
CA VAL A 160 -18.44 -0.30 1.84
C VAL A 160 -16.93 -0.31 1.97
N SER A 161 -16.31 -1.47 2.23
CA SER A 161 -14.85 -1.56 2.43
C SER A 161 -14.09 -1.31 1.13
N ILE A 162 -14.54 -1.89 0.02
CA ILE A 162 -13.97 -1.62 -1.32
C ILE A 162 -14.15 -0.14 -1.67
N TRP A 163 -15.32 0.44 -1.36
CA TRP A 163 -15.59 1.85 -1.62
C TRP A 163 -14.64 2.79 -0.86
N LYS A 164 -14.30 2.44 0.39
CA LYS A 164 -13.35 3.18 1.23
C LYS A 164 -11.92 3.03 0.72
N GLU A 165 -11.49 1.84 0.30
CA GLU A 165 -10.16 1.63 -0.30
C GLU A 165 -9.99 2.40 -1.63
N LEU A 166 -11.07 2.59 -2.40
CA LEU A 166 -11.06 3.34 -3.67
C LEU A 166 -11.16 4.88 -3.51
N GLN A 167 -11.21 5.42 -2.29
CA GLN A 167 -11.15 6.87 -2.05
C GLN A 167 -9.71 7.35 -2.34
N PRO A 168 -9.47 8.16 -3.39
CA PRO A 168 -10.24 9.38 -3.69
C PRO A 168 -11.13 9.33 -4.95
N TRP A 169 -11.06 8.27 -5.75
CA TRP A 169 -11.70 8.21 -7.07
C TRP A 169 -13.22 7.98 -6.99
N SER A 170 -13.67 7.23 -5.98
CA SER A 170 -15.09 6.90 -5.81
C SER A 170 -15.97 8.14 -5.57
N GLY A 171 -15.48 9.13 -4.82
CA GLY A 171 -16.16 10.41 -4.61
C GLY A 171 -16.21 11.27 -5.89
N ARG A 172 -15.09 11.35 -6.62
CA ARG A 172 -15.01 12.11 -7.88
C ARG A 172 -15.89 11.51 -8.97
N ALA A 173 -15.96 10.17 -9.05
CA ALA A 173 -16.82 9.46 -9.99
C ALA A 173 -18.31 9.70 -9.69
N LEU A 174 -18.71 9.71 -8.41
CA LEU A 174 -20.08 10.00 -8.01
C LEU A 174 -20.48 11.46 -8.30
N TYR A 175 -19.56 12.41 -8.07
CA TYR A 175 -19.73 13.81 -8.48
C TYR A 175 -19.89 13.96 -10.00
N LEU A 176 -19.02 13.31 -10.78
CA LEU A 176 -19.12 13.33 -12.25
C LEU A 176 -20.40 12.68 -12.75
N ALA A 177 -20.80 11.53 -12.19
CA ALA A 177 -22.05 10.87 -12.52
C ALA A 177 -23.26 11.75 -12.20
N GLY A 178 -23.25 12.43 -11.05
CA GLY A 178 -24.26 13.42 -10.68
C GLY A 178 -24.35 14.58 -11.68
N ILE A 179 -23.21 15.13 -12.11
CA ILE A 179 -23.16 16.19 -13.13
C ILE A 179 -23.71 15.70 -14.48
N VAL A 180 -23.34 14.50 -14.91
CA VAL A 180 -23.81 13.92 -16.17
C VAL A 180 -25.32 13.67 -16.12
N ILE A 181 -25.84 13.12 -15.03
CA ILE A 181 -27.28 12.90 -14.83
C ILE A 181 -28.02 14.25 -14.82
N ALA A 182 -27.50 15.26 -14.11
CA ALA A 182 -28.07 16.60 -14.10
C ALA A 182 -28.08 17.23 -15.51
N LEU A 183 -27.01 17.06 -16.30
CA LEU A 183 -26.95 17.53 -17.69
C LEU A 183 -27.92 16.78 -18.61
N LEU A 184 -28.07 15.47 -18.45
CA LEU A 184 -29.03 14.67 -19.22
C LEU A 184 -30.48 15.04 -18.89
N ILE A 185 -30.79 15.26 -17.61
CA ILE A 185 -32.09 15.75 -17.14
C ILE A 185 -32.33 17.17 -17.68
N PHE A 186 -31.36 18.07 -17.53
CA PHE A 186 -31.44 19.44 -18.03
C PHE A 186 -31.69 19.45 -19.55
N ARG A 187 -30.95 18.63 -20.31
CA ARG A 187 -31.13 18.51 -21.77
C ARG A 187 -32.46 17.86 -22.16
N LYS A 188 -33.00 16.96 -21.33
CA LYS A 188 -34.30 16.31 -21.56
C LYS A 188 -35.48 17.24 -21.28
N PHE A 189 -35.39 18.08 -20.25
CA PHE A 189 -36.51 18.93 -19.81
C PHE A 189 -36.43 20.37 -20.34
N PHE A 190 -35.24 20.91 -20.60
CA PHE A 190 -35.06 22.24 -21.17
C PHE A 190 -34.74 22.14 -22.66
N LYS A 191 -35.78 22.09 -23.50
CA LYS A 191 -35.66 22.51 -24.90
C LYS A 191 -35.44 24.03 -24.89
N VAL A 192 -34.19 24.46 -24.71
CA VAL A 192 -33.83 25.87 -24.75
C VAL A 192 -34.10 26.38 -26.16
N GLN A 193 -35.27 27.00 -26.36
CA GLN A 193 -35.58 27.76 -27.56
C GLN A 193 -34.78 29.06 -27.48
N LEU A 194 -33.51 29.02 -27.91
CA LEU A 194 -32.72 30.22 -28.14
C LEU A 194 -33.33 30.96 -29.33
N ASN A 195 -34.34 31.78 -29.05
CA ASN A 195 -34.88 32.71 -30.03
C ASN A 195 -33.90 33.87 -30.17
N VAL A 196 -32.86 33.66 -30.98
CA VAL A 196 -31.90 34.69 -31.35
C VAL A 196 -32.63 35.68 -32.25
N LYS A 197 -33.20 36.74 -31.65
CA LYS A 197 -33.73 37.87 -32.41
C LYS A 197 -32.58 38.48 -33.22
N PRO A 198 -32.66 38.55 -34.57
CA PRO A 198 -31.64 39.24 -35.34
C PRO A 198 -31.59 40.71 -34.92
N LYS A 199 -30.38 41.17 -34.61
CA LYS A 199 -30.08 42.54 -34.18
C LYS A 199 -30.57 43.51 -35.28
N LYS A 200 -31.50 44.41 -34.96
CA LYS A 200 -31.95 45.47 -35.88
C LYS A 200 -30.72 46.24 -36.39
N PRO A 201 -30.58 46.49 -37.71
CA PRO A 201 -29.49 47.30 -38.22
C PRO A 201 -29.60 48.73 -37.66
N LEU A 202 -28.46 49.26 -37.21
CA LEU A 202 -28.34 50.61 -36.67
C LEU A 202 -28.75 51.67 -37.73
N PRO A 203 -29.44 52.76 -37.34
CA PRO A 203 -29.77 53.85 -38.26
C PRO A 203 -28.48 54.48 -38.82
N LYS A 204 -28.43 54.71 -40.14
CA LYS A 204 -27.35 55.49 -40.77
C LYS A 204 -27.38 56.92 -40.21
N ASP A 205 -26.39 57.25 -39.40
CA ASP A 205 -26.15 58.62 -38.94
C ASP A 205 -25.73 59.49 -40.14
N LYS A 206 -26.51 60.56 -40.39
CA LYS A 206 -26.26 61.59 -41.40
C LYS A 206 -25.60 62.84 -40.79
N SER A 207 -24.89 62.75 -39.67
CA SER A 207 -24.23 63.88 -38.99
C SER A 207 -22.79 64.16 -39.48
N GLY A 208 -22.55 64.07 -40.78
CA GLY A 208 -21.20 64.25 -41.36
C GLY A 208 -21.07 65.31 -42.46
N LYS A 209 -22.19 65.93 -42.90
CA LYS A 209 -22.17 66.80 -44.09
C LYS A 209 -22.07 68.29 -43.80
N ASP A 210 -22.40 68.74 -42.59
CA ASP A 210 -22.50 70.18 -42.29
C ASP A 210 -21.24 70.73 -41.58
N LYS A 211 -20.24 69.90 -41.31
CA LYS A 211 -19.01 70.30 -40.58
C LYS A 211 -17.88 70.86 -41.44
N TRP A 212 -18.00 70.82 -42.77
CA TRP A 212 -16.90 71.24 -43.67
C TRP A 212 -17.08 72.64 -44.27
N ASP A 213 -18.30 73.20 -44.31
CA ASP A 213 -18.54 74.56 -44.84
C ASP A 213 -18.06 75.68 -43.89
N SER A 214 -17.80 75.37 -42.62
CA SER A 214 -17.32 76.37 -41.65
C SER A 214 -15.80 76.51 -41.59
N ALA A 215 -15.04 75.64 -42.28
CA ALA A 215 -13.58 75.69 -42.29
C ALA A 215 -13.01 76.67 -43.34
N GLU A 216 -13.81 77.13 -44.30
CA GLU A 216 -13.34 78.00 -45.39
C GLU A 216 -13.41 79.51 -45.06
N LYS A 217 -13.84 79.88 -43.84
CA LYS A 217 -13.97 81.29 -43.42
C LYS A 217 -12.87 81.81 -42.49
N LEU A 218 -11.79 81.08 -42.27
CA LEU A 218 -10.73 81.51 -41.35
C LEU A 218 -9.29 81.49 -41.88
N TYR A 219 -9.05 81.34 -43.18
CA TYR A 219 -7.76 81.65 -43.81
C TYR A 219 -7.92 82.20 -45.23
#